data_AF-A0A2V3IJQ2-F1
#
_entry.id   AF-A0A2V3IJQ2-F1
#
_cell.length_a   1.000
_cell.length_b   1.000
_cell.length_c   1.000
_cell.angle_alpha   90.00
_cell.angle_beta   90.00
_cell.angle_gamma   90.00
#
_symmetry.space_group_name_H-M   'P 1'
#
loop_
_entity.id
_entity.type
_entity.pdbx_description
1 polymer ?
#
loop_
_entity_poly.entity_id
_entity_poly.type
_entity_poly.pdbx_seq_one_letter_code
_entity_poly.pdbx_strand_id
1 'polypeptide(L)'
;MLICGVVCRFCKVSGREERPGRKRKATNNAQYYTTPFRPESYRKHNELQHPSKWSEYQALADEKKGDFWDGVVPIKNTLLSHFWSDTTPRLFEFDVTIVEMIVGGMYFDVDDGCGSDDEADEMKVTRCADDRRLPTLTPLEIKKRALRIFVPVRDSPPENGENVPVSAYKLTIKNGSLFDMVVEFASLGSSFCLNSRLVQSMREFTGMACYSGCNSHKVSSFLCVMCASNLQMLCDILTKC
;
A
#
# COMPACT_ATOMS: atom_id res chain seq x y z
N MET A 1 10.26 -43.86 3.32
CA MET A 1 9.98 -42.40 3.23
C MET A 1 9.12 -42.17 2.00
N LEU A 2 7.84 -41.84 2.16
CA LEU A 2 6.93 -41.53 1.05
C LEU A 2 7.02 -40.03 0.74
N ILE A 3 7.26 -39.67 -0.53
CA ILE A 3 7.26 -38.28 -0.97
C ILE A 3 5.81 -37.84 -1.15
N CYS A 4 5.33 -36.92 -0.30
CA CYS A 4 3.94 -36.43 -0.34
C CYS A 4 3.71 -35.32 -1.38
N GLY A 5 4.77 -34.70 -1.89
CA GLY A 5 4.67 -33.68 -2.93
C GLY A 5 6.03 -33.19 -3.43
N VAL A 6 6.03 -32.60 -4.61
CA VAL A 6 7.20 -31.96 -5.23
C VAL A 6 6.84 -30.56 -5.72
N VAL A 7 7.80 -29.64 -5.73
CA VAL A 7 7.61 -28.25 -6.17
C VAL A 7 8.41 -27.98 -7.43
N CYS A 8 7.88 -27.16 -8.34
CA CYS A 8 8.65 -26.70 -9.49
C CYS A 8 9.81 -25.79 -9.02
N ARG A 9 11.05 -26.18 -9.36
CA ARG A 9 12.26 -25.45 -8.95
C ARG A 9 12.37 -24.08 -9.65
N PHE A 10 12.01 -23.97 -10.92
CA PHE A 10 11.93 -22.68 -11.64
C PHE A 10 10.97 -21.71 -10.95
N CYS A 11 9.76 -22.18 -10.62
CA CYS A 11 8.81 -21.39 -9.84
C CYS A 11 9.38 -20.87 -8.52
N LYS A 12 10.17 -21.67 -7.80
CA LYS A 12 10.80 -21.29 -6.52
C LYS A 12 11.95 -20.31 -6.70
N VAL A 13 12.73 -20.49 -7.75
CA VAL A 13 13.98 -19.75 -8.01
C VAL A 13 13.73 -18.42 -8.71
N SER A 14 12.90 -18.41 -9.75
CA SER A 14 12.70 -17.26 -10.62
C SER A 14 11.28 -16.73 -10.68
N GLY A 15 10.33 -17.41 -10.04
CA GLY A 15 8.91 -17.13 -10.26
C GLY A 15 8.46 -17.51 -11.67
N ARG A 16 7.21 -17.16 -12.01
CA ARG A 16 6.62 -17.42 -13.33
C ARG A 16 7.03 -16.33 -14.31
N GLU A 17 7.40 -16.72 -15.52
CA GLU A 17 7.81 -15.77 -16.56
C GLU A 17 6.59 -14.99 -17.08
N GLU A 18 6.79 -13.70 -17.34
CA GLU A 18 5.76 -12.84 -17.90
C GLU A 18 5.57 -13.17 -19.39
N ARG A 19 4.31 -13.32 -19.81
CA ARG A 19 3.98 -13.60 -21.21
C ARG A 19 3.51 -12.34 -21.90
N PRO A 20 4.10 -11.98 -23.05
CA PRO A 20 3.65 -10.82 -23.81
C PRO A 20 2.16 -10.98 -24.19
N GLY A 21 1.36 -9.94 -23.95
CA GLY A 21 -0.06 -9.89 -24.32
C GLY A 21 -1.06 -10.33 -23.24
N ARG A 22 -0.64 -10.70 -22.03
CA ARG A 22 -1.58 -11.03 -20.94
C ARG A 22 -2.07 -9.75 -20.24
N LYS A 23 -3.39 -9.58 -20.13
CA LYS A 23 -4.04 -8.44 -19.43
C LYS A 23 -3.86 -8.46 -17.91
N ARG A 24 -3.39 -9.56 -17.32
CA ARG A 24 -3.21 -9.73 -15.87
C ARG A 24 -1.79 -10.20 -15.58
N LYS A 25 -1.15 -9.57 -14.58
CA LYS A 25 0.15 -9.99 -14.02
C LYS A 25 0.09 -11.46 -13.61
N ALA A 26 1.16 -12.21 -13.89
CA ALA A 26 1.23 -13.62 -13.52
C ALA A 26 1.25 -13.77 -12.00
N THR A 27 0.57 -14.79 -11.48
CA THR A 27 0.61 -15.11 -10.05
C THR A 27 2.00 -15.60 -9.65
N ASN A 28 2.57 -15.06 -8.58
CA ASN A 28 3.91 -15.42 -8.09
C ASN A 28 3.97 -16.77 -7.33
N ASN A 29 2.84 -17.49 -7.24
CA ASN A 29 2.77 -18.74 -6.48
C ASN A 29 3.47 -19.88 -7.23
N ALA A 30 4.34 -20.57 -6.50
CA ALA A 30 5.04 -21.74 -6.99
C ALA A 30 4.07 -22.91 -7.22
N GLN A 31 4.31 -23.67 -8.28
CA GLN A 31 3.52 -24.86 -8.58
C GLN A 31 3.97 -26.04 -7.72
N TYR A 32 3.03 -26.62 -6.98
CA TYR A 32 3.20 -27.87 -6.25
C TYR A 32 2.48 -29.00 -6.98
N TYR A 33 3.01 -30.20 -6.88
CA TYR A 33 2.46 -31.42 -7.42
C TYR A 33 2.35 -32.45 -6.31
N THR A 34 1.20 -33.10 -6.25
CA THR A 34 0.92 -34.22 -5.36
C THR A 34 0.83 -35.50 -6.17
N THR A 35 0.78 -36.63 -5.49
CA THR A 35 0.59 -37.93 -6.15
C THR A 35 -0.76 -37.95 -6.92
N PRO A 36 -0.81 -38.50 -8.14
CA PRO A 36 0.26 -39.19 -8.87
C PRO A 36 1.22 -38.24 -9.61
N PHE A 37 2.52 -38.51 -9.49
CA PHE A 37 3.60 -37.74 -10.10
C PHE A 37 3.73 -38.02 -11.60
N ARG A 38 3.06 -37.21 -12.44
CA ARG A 38 3.05 -37.38 -13.89
C ARG A 38 4.11 -36.49 -14.57
N PRO A 39 5.11 -37.06 -15.28
CA PRO A 39 6.14 -36.29 -15.98
C PRO A 39 5.58 -35.30 -17.01
N GLU A 40 4.49 -35.68 -17.67
CA GLU A 40 3.79 -34.83 -18.63
C GLU A 40 3.28 -33.52 -18.00
N SER A 41 2.81 -33.59 -16.75
CA SER A 41 2.38 -32.40 -16.01
C SER A 41 3.53 -31.44 -15.74
N TYR A 42 4.75 -31.96 -15.53
CA TYR A 42 5.93 -31.15 -15.28
C TYR A 42 6.42 -30.46 -16.55
N ARG A 43 6.51 -31.21 -17.66
CA ARG A 43 6.92 -30.66 -18.97
C ARG A 43 5.97 -29.56 -19.43
N LYS A 44 4.67 -29.85 -19.46
CA LYS A 44 3.65 -28.89 -19.85
C LYS A 44 3.70 -27.63 -19.00
N HIS A 45 3.93 -27.75 -17.69
CA HIS A 45 4.08 -26.58 -16.82
C HIS A 45 5.33 -25.77 -17.16
N ASN A 46 6.49 -26.42 -17.33
CA ASN A 46 7.75 -25.73 -17.62
C ASN A 46 7.71 -25.01 -18.96
N GLU A 47 7.24 -25.68 -20.01
CA GLU A 47 7.08 -25.10 -21.36
C GLU A 47 6.12 -23.89 -21.36
N LEU A 48 5.06 -23.96 -20.56
CA LEU A 48 4.09 -22.89 -20.44
C LEU A 48 4.60 -21.75 -19.56
N GLN A 49 5.04 -22.02 -18.33
CA GLN A 49 5.28 -21.00 -17.31
C GLN A 49 6.72 -20.50 -17.26
N HIS A 50 7.66 -21.22 -17.88
CA HIS A 50 9.08 -20.90 -17.88
C HIS A 50 9.72 -21.12 -19.27
N PRO A 51 9.12 -20.65 -20.38
CA PRO A 51 9.59 -20.99 -21.73
C PRO A 51 11.07 -20.64 -21.96
N SER A 52 11.54 -19.50 -21.44
CA SER A 52 12.92 -19.06 -21.62
C SER A 52 13.90 -19.92 -20.82
N LYS A 53 13.72 -19.96 -19.49
CA LYS A 53 14.61 -20.72 -18.61
C LYS A 53 14.56 -22.23 -18.82
N TRP A 54 13.40 -22.75 -19.24
CA TRP A 54 13.25 -24.15 -19.60
C TRP A 54 14.06 -24.49 -20.86
N SER A 55 14.00 -23.64 -21.90
CA SER A 55 14.79 -23.83 -23.11
C SER A 55 16.29 -23.78 -22.83
N GLU A 56 16.73 -22.84 -21.99
CA GLU A 56 18.13 -22.74 -21.55
C GLU A 56 18.58 -24.00 -20.82
N TYR A 57 17.77 -24.48 -19.87
CA TYR A 57 18.06 -25.70 -19.13
C TYR A 57 18.08 -26.96 -20.02
N GLN A 58 17.20 -27.04 -21.02
CA GLN A 58 17.20 -28.15 -21.97
C GLN A 58 18.40 -28.16 -22.91
N ALA A 59 18.94 -26.98 -23.24
CA ALA A 59 20.12 -26.86 -24.10
C ALA A 59 21.44 -27.27 -23.39
N LEU A 60 21.44 -27.39 -22.07
CA LEU A 60 22.61 -27.83 -21.31
C LEU A 60 22.86 -29.34 -21.44
N ALA A 61 24.14 -29.71 -21.44
CA ALA A 61 24.56 -31.09 -21.26
C ALA A 61 24.14 -31.62 -19.88
N ASP A 62 23.83 -32.91 -19.78
CA ASP A 62 23.30 -33.51 -18.55
C ASP A 62 24.20 -33.32 -17.33
N GLU A 63 25.51 -33.34 -17.53
CA GLU A 63 26.53 -33.10 -16.49
C GLU A 63 26.43 -31.69 -15.90
N LYS A 64 26.07 -30.69 -16.72
CA LYS A 64 25.98 -29.27 -16.33
C LYS A 64 24.61 -28.87 -15.78
N LYS A 65 23.62 -29.76 -15.85
CA LYS A 65 22.26 -29.49 -15.34
C LYS A 65 22.21 -29.43 -13.81
N GLY A 66 23.18 -30.05 -13.12
CA GLY A 66 23.35 -29.92 -11.67
C GLY A 66 23.77 -28.50 -11.29
N ASP A 67 24.79 -27.99 -11.96
CA ASP A 67 25.40 -26.67 -11.75
C ASP A 67 24.46 -25.51 -12.07
N PHE A 68 23.50 -25.71 -12.97
CA PHE A 68 22.49 -24.71 -13.33
C PHE A 68 21.74 -24.13 -12.11
N TRP A 69 21.70 -24.87 -11.01
CA TRP A 69 21.04 -24.46 -9.80
C TRP A 69 21.97 -24.15 -8.63
N ASP A 70 23.28 -24.26 -8.82
CA ASP A 70 24.24 -23.99 -7.77
C ASP A 70 24.38 -22.48 -7.52
N GLY A 71 24.47 -22.08 -6.26
CA GLY A 71 24.51 -20.67 -5.85
C GLY A 71 23.25 -19.84 -6.14
N VAL A 72 22.18 -20.42 -6.70
CA VAL A 72 20.97 -19.65 -7.04
C VAL A 72 20.05 -19.46 -5.84
N VAL A 73 19.93 -18.22 -5.37
CA VAL A 73 19.06 -17.86 -4.25
C VAL A 73 17.59 -17.84 -4.70
N PRO A 74 16.66 -18.51 -3.98
CA PRO A 74 15.23 -18.44 -4.28
C PRO A 74 14.72 -16.99 -4.31
N ILE A 75 13.89 -16.62 -5.30
CA ILE A 75 13.36 -15.24 -5.44
C ILE A 75 12.70 -14.73 -4.15
N LYS A 76 12.00 -15.60 -3.41
CA LYS A 76 11.38 -15.23 -2.12
C LYS A 76 12.38 -14.75 -1.08
N ASN A 77 13.63 -15.18 -1.20
CA ASN A 77 14.72 -14.83 -0.29
C ASN A 77 15.61 -13.73 -0.88
N THR A 78 15.31 -13.23 -2.09
CA THR A 78 16.00 -12.07 -2.62
C THR A 78 15.34 -10.80 -2.09
N LEU A 79 16.16 -9.77 -1.90
CA LEU A 79 15.72 -8.43 -1.53
C LEU A 79 14.60 -7.93 -2.45
N LEU A 80 14.66 -8.32 -3.73
CA LEU A 80 13.67 -8.04 -4.76
C LEU A 80 12.25 -8.48 -4.41
N SER A 81 12.06 -9.67 -3.81
CA SER A 81 10.72 -10.13 -3.41
C SER A 81 10.14 -9.30 -2.27
N HIS A 82 10.98 -8.76 -1.38
CA HIS A 82 10.51 -7.91 -0.28
C HIS A 82 10.22 -6.49 -0.74
N PHE A 83 10.95 -5.99 -1.74
CA PHE A 83 10.75 -4.64 -2.28
C PHE A 83 9.65 -4.58 -3.36
N TRP A 84 9.43 -5.66 -4.14
CA TRP A 84 8.48 -5.69 -5.26
C TRP A 84 7.18 -6.46 -5.00
N SER A 85 6.94 -6.92 -3.78
CA SER A 85 5.68 -7.59 -3.46
C SER A 85 4.50 -6.62 -3.61
N ASP A 86 3.40 -7.15 -4.15
CA ASP A 86 2.14 -6.43 -4.29
C ASP A 86 1.79 -5.84 -2.92
N THR A 87 1.55 -4.54 -2.90
CA THR A 87 1.35 -3.84 -1.64
C THR A 87 0.15 -4.42 -0.89
N THR A 88 0.41 -5.05 0.26
CA THR A 88 -0.65 -5.58 1.12
C THR A 88 -1.52 -4.42 1.61
N PRO A 89 -2.84 -4.43 1.35
CA PRO A 89 -3.72 -3.39 1.86
C PRO A 89 -3.73 -3.39 3.39
N ARG A 90 -3.76 -2.20 4.00
CA ARG A 90 -4.00 -2.05 5.45
C ARG A 90 -5.50 -1.90 5.69
N LEU A 91 -6.04 -2.72 6.57
CA LEU A 91 -7.45 -2.72 6.96
C LEU A 91 -7.54 -2.25 8.41
N PHE A 92 -8.45 -1.33 8.66
CA PHE A 92 -8.72 -0.79 9.98
C PHE A 92 -10.21 -0.78 10.26
N GLU A 93 -10.53 -0.95 11.54
CA GLU A 93 -11.86 -0.81 12.10
C GLU A 93 -11.76 0.14 13.30
N PHE A 94 -12.65 1.13 13.34
CA PHE A 94 -12.65 2.19 14.33
C PHE A 94 -14.03 2.35 14.95
N ASP A 95 -14.04 2.65 16.24
CA ASP A 95 -15.23 3.08 16.97
C ASP A 95 -15.74 4.42 16.43
N VAL A 96 -17.06 4.57 16.46
CA VAL A 96 -17.77 5.76 15.94
C VAL A 96 -17.32 7.02 16.66
N THR A 97 -17.15 6.96 17.98
CA THR A 97 -16.77 8.13 18.79
C THR A 97 -15.38 8.63 18.43
N ILE A 98 -14.43 7.72 18.18
CA ILE A 98 -13.06 8.07 17.77
C ILE A 98 -13.09 8.84 16.44
N VAL A 99 -13.83 8.34 15.46
CA VAL A 99 -13.86 8.95 14.12
C VAL A 99 -14.64 10.27 14.11
N GLU A 100 -15.82 10.32 14.70
CA GLU A 100 -16.71 11.50 14.60
C GLU A 100 -16.32 12.65 15.53
N MET A 101 -15.92 12.32 16.76
CA MET A 101 -15.60 13.31 17.79
C MET A 101 -14.12 13.68 17.77
N ILE A 102 -13.22 12.69 17.81
CA ILE A 102 -11.79 12.97 17.95
C ILE A 102 -11.17 13.30 16.60
N VAL A 103 -11.17 12.36 15.66
CA VAL A 103 -10.59 12.59 14.33
C VAL A 103 -11.33 13.71 13.62
N GLY A 104 -12.66 13.71 13.67
CA GLY A 104 -13.50 14.76 13.11
C GLY A 104 -13.35 16.13 13.76
N GLY A 105 -12.83 16.20 15.00
CA GLY A 105 -12.51 17.44 15.71
C GLY A 105 -11.04 17.87 15.57
N MET A 106 -10.13 16.95 15.25
CA MET A 106 -8.71 17.21 15.00
C MET A 106 -8.41 17.86 13.66
N TYR A 107 -9.38 17.91 12.74
CA TYR A 107 -9.20 18.67 11.50
C TYR A 107 -9.19 20.14 11.83
N PHE A 108 -7.96 20.66 11.94
CA PHE A 108 -7.58 22.04 12.22
C PHE A 108 -8.66 23.01 11.76
N ASP A 109 -9.21 23.78 12.71
CA ASP A 109 -9.86 25.03 12.38
C ASP A 109 -8.93 25.76 11.40
N VAL A 110 -9.45 26.09 10.22
CA VAL A 110 -8.69 26.82 9.19
C VAL A 110 -8.58 28.28 9.62
N ASP A 111 -7.97 28.50 10.77
CA ASP A 111 -7.51 29.81 11.23
C ASP A 111 -6.02 29.78 11.58
N ASP A 112 -5.29 28.80 11.05
CA ASP A 112 -3.84 28.92 10.90
C ASP A 112 -3.55 29.89 9.75
N GLY A 113 -3.73 31.18 10.05
CA GLY A 113 -3.09 32.28 9.35
C GLY A 113 -1.58 32.07 9.37
N CYS A 114 -1.09 31.34 8.37
CA CYS A 114 0.33 31.20 8.09
C CYS A 114 0.86 32.55 7.57
N GLY A 115 1.36 33.37 8.50
CA GLY A 115 2.39 34.39 8.27
C GLY A 115 1.91 35.78 7.90
N SER A 116 1.44 36.57 8.87
CA SER A 116 1.73 38.00 8.88
C SER A 116 2.90 38.21 9.85
N ASP A 117 4.12 38.06 9.33
CA ASP A 117 5.26 38.72 9.95
C ASP A 117 5.04 40.22 9.70
N ASP A 118 4.59 40.92 10.74
CA ASP A 118 4.67 42.38 10.79
C ASP A 118 6.15 42.77 10.79
N GLU A 119 6.73 43.00 9.62
CA GLU A 119 7.83 43.95 9.48
C GLU A 119 7.64 44.76 8.20
N ALA A 120 7.64 46.08 8.38
CA ALA A 120 7.40 47.07 7.36
C ALA A 120 8.54 47.11 6.33
N ASP A 121 8.21 46.97 5.04
CA ASP A 121 8.84 47.79 4.00
C ASP A 121 7.93 47.88 2.77
N GLU A 122 7.63 49.11 2.34
CA GLU A 122 6.94 49.37 1.08
C GLU A 122 7.87 49.03 -0.09
N MET A 123 7.59 47.97 -0.84
CA MET A 123 8.06 47.90 -2.23
C MET A 123 7.05 47.21 -3.15
N LYS A 124 6.49 48.01 -4.05
CA LYS A 124 5.65 47.58 -5.18
C LYS A 124 6.34 46.46 -5.96
N VAL A 125 5.71 45.29 -6.03
CA VAL A 125 5.96 44.33 -7.11
C VAL A 125 4.65 44.01 -7.81
N THR A 126 4.69 44.33 -9.09
CA THR A 126 3.77 44.04 -10.19
C THR A 126 2.95 42.76 -10.08
N ARG A 127 1.66 42.91 -10.37
CA ARG A 127 0.68 41.86 -10.65
C ARG A 127 1.24 40.85 -11.66
N CYS A 128 1.30 39.58 -11.28
CA CYS A 128 1.32 38.46 -12.22
C CYS A 128 0.14 37.54 -11.89
N ALA A 129 -0.65 37.27 -12.93
CA ALA A 129 -1.92 36.54 -12.89
C ALA A 129 -1.71 35.02 -12.75
N ASP A 130 -2.40 34.39 -11.80
CA ASP A 130 -3.38 33.31 -12.02
C ASP A 130 -3.99 32.94 -10.66
N ASP A 131 -4.94 33.77 -10.20
CA ASP A 131 -5.65 33.63 -8.92
C ASP A 131 -6.73 32.54 -9.06
N ARG A 132 -6.31 31.27 -9.23
CA ARG A 132 -7.20 30.13 -8.97
C ARG A 132 -7.24 29.88 -7.46
N ARG A 133 -7.83 30.82 -6.71
CA ARG A 133 -8.29 30.54 -5.35
C ARG A 133 -9.27 29.37 -5.43
N LEU A 134 -8.80 28.21 -4.97
CA LEU A 134 -9.64 27.08 -4.64
C LEU A 134 -10.74 27.60 -3.69
N PRO A 135 -12.03 27.23 -3.88
CA PRO A 135 -13.09 27.68 -2.99
C PRO A 135 -12.70 27.39 -1.54
N THR A 136 -12.72 28.41 -0.69
CA THR A 136 -12.47 28.28 0.75
C THR A 136 -13.57 27.39 1.30
N LEU A 137 -13.27 26.10 1.48
CA LEU A 137 -14.22 25.12 2.00
C LEU A 137 -14.58 25.51 3.43
N THR A 138 -15.86 25.40 3.76
CA THR A 138 -16.31 25.57 5.14
C THR A 138 -15.69 24.49 6.05
N PRO A 139 -15.52 24.74 7.36
CA PRO A 139 -15.01 23.73 8.30
C PRO A 139 -15.78 22.40 8.24
N LEU A 140 -17.10 22.47 8.01
CA LEU A 140 -17.97 21.31 7.80
C LEU A 140 -17.64 20.53 6.52
N GLU A 141 -17.31 21.21 5.43
CA GLU A 141 -16.90 20.57 4.18
C GLU A 141 -15.50 19.97 4.26
N ILE A 142 -14.61 20.61 5.02
CA ILE A 142 -13.27 20.09 5.31
C ILE A 142 -13.39 18.83 6.14
N LYS A 143 -14.16 18.86 7.23
CA LYS A 143 -14.50 17.70 8.06
C LYS A 143 -15.13 16.59 7.23
N LYS A 144 -16.10 16.91 6.37
CA LYS A 144 -16.71 15.91 5.47
C LYS A 144 -15.66 15.32 4.54
N ARG A 145 -14.80 16.13 3.91
CA ARG A 145 -13.78 15.70 2.95
C ARG A 145 -12.74 14.79 3.60
N ALA A 146 -12.30 15.18 4.78
CA ALA A 146 -11.41 14.45 5.66
C ALA A 146 -11.93 13.06 6.02
N LEU A 147 -13.19 12.99 6.45
CA LEU A 147 -13.81 11.75 6.90
C LEU A 147 -14.21 10.81 5.75
N ARG A 148 -14.08 11.22 4.47
CA ARG A 148 -14.44 10.39 3.30
C ARG A 148 -13.70 9.06 3.23
N ILE A 149 -12.53 8.96 3.85
CA ILE A 149 -11.74 7.72 3.85
C ILE A 149 -12.30 6.67 4.82
N PHE A 150 -13.12 7.07 5.78
CA PHE A 150 -13.78 6.20 6.74
C PHE A 150 -15.16 5.81 6.20
N VAL A 151 -15.35 4.51 5.94
CA VAL A 151 -16.61 3.97 5.42
C VAL A 151 -17.46 3.51 6.60
N PRO A 152 -18.66 4.09 6.82
CA PRO A 152 -19.53 3.66 7.91
C PRO A 152 -20.06 2.26 7.65
N VAL A 153 -20.05 1.43 8.68
CA VAL A 153 -20.67 0.10 8.74
C VAL A 153 -22.02 0.25 9.44
N ARG A 154 -23.05 -0.39 8.90
CA ARG A 154 -24.40 -0.43 9.46
C ARG A 154 -24.80 -1.90 9.58
N ASP A 155 -25.32 -2.29 10.73
CA ASP A 155 -25.59 -3.70 11.05
C ASP A 155 -26.84 -4.26 10.34
N SER A 156 -27.67 -3.40 9.74
CA SER A 156 -28.86 -3.79 8.97
C SER A 156 -29.08 -2.90 7.73
N PRO A 157 -29.63 -3.44 6.62
CA PRO A 157 -30.12 -2.63 5.51
C PRO A 157 -31.25 -1.71 5.99
N PRO A 158 -31.39 -0.50 5.43
CA PRO A 158 -32.45 0.42 5.83
C PRO A 158 -33.81 -0.12 5.37
N GLU A 159 -34.51 -0.83 6.26
CA GLU A 159 -35.95 -1.02 6.13
C GLU A 159 -36.64 0.23 6.70
N ASN A 160 -37.47 0.88 5.88
CA ASN A 160 -38.40 1.95 6.26
C ASN A 160 -37.79 3.26 6.79
N GLY A 161 -36.80 3.85 6.10
CA GLY A 161 -36.46 5.28 6.26
C GLY A 161 -35.95 5.71 7.64
N GLU A 162 -35.70 4.76 8.54
CA GLU A 162 -35.17 5.02 9.86
C GLU A 162 -33.64 5.15 9.79
N ASN A 163 -33.09 6.17 10.45
CA ASN A 163 -31.65 6.40 10.50
C ASN A 163 -30.98 5.32 11.36
N VAL A 164 -30.65 4.17 10.76
CA VAL A 164 -29.88 3.11 11.41
C VAL A 164 -28.55 3.71 11.90
N PRO A 165 -28.23 3.62 13.21
CA PRO A 165 -26.99 4.16 13.75
C PRO A 165 -25.79 3.45 13.11
N VAL A 166 -24.72 4.22 12.88
CA VAL A 166 -23.44 3.65 12.44
C VAL A 166 -22.90 2.81 13.59
N SER A 167 -22.49 1.57 13.32
CA SER A 167 -21.95 0.66 14.35
C SER A 167 -20.43 0.77 14.46
N ALA A 168 -19.75 0.97 13.33
CA ALA A 168 -18.31 1.16 13.27
C ALA A 168 -17.90 1.85 11.97
N TYR A 169 -16.64 2.27 11.87
CA TYR A 169 -16.03 2.73 10.62
C TYR A 169 -14.97 1.75 10.15
N LYS A 170 -15.03 1.36 8.87
CA LYS A 170 -14.00 0.57 8.21
C LYS A 170 -13.20 1.44 7.25
N LEU A 171 -11.89 1.20 7.21
CA LEU A 171 -10.98 1.91 6.33
C LEU A 171 -10.02 0.93 5.66
N THR A 172 -9.80 1.12 4.36
CA THR A 172 -8.87 0.30 3.58
C THR A 172 -7.86 1.16 2.84
N ILE A 173 -6.60 1.05 3.24
CA ILE A 173 -5.49 1.65 2.50
C ILE A 173 -4.95 0.64 1.51
N LYS A 174 -5.30 0.82 0.23
CA LYS A 174 -4.86 -0.06 -0.86
C LYS A 174 -3.34 -0.16 -0.97
N ASN A 175 -2.64 0.93 -0.67
CA ASN A 175 -1.19 1.02 -0.77
C ASN A 175 -0.56 1.09 0.63
N GLY A 176 -0.52 -0.05 1.33
CA GLY A 176 0.17 -0.24 2.61
C GLY A 176 1.66 0.13 2.62
N SER A 177 2.44 -0.18 1.59
CA SER A 177 3.88 0.16 1.53
C SER A 177 4.12 1.66 1.57
N LEU A 178 3.32 2.42 0.81
CA LEU A 178 3.36 3.88 0.86
C LEU A 178 2.91 4.41 2.22
N PHE A 179 1.88 3.82 2.81
CA PHE A 179 1.42 4.18 4.14
C PHE A 179 2.52 3.95 5.19
N ASP A 180 3.07 2.75 5.27
CA ASP A 180 4.11 2.38 6.23
C ASP A 180 5.32 3.32 6.11
N MET A 181 5.74 3.66 4.89
CA MET A 181 6.84 4.59 4.66
C MET A 181 6.54 6.01 5.18
N VAL A 182 5.33 6.52 4.94
CA VAL A 182 4.93 7.84 5.45
C VAL A 182 4.89 7.84 6.99
N VAL A 183 4.38 6.75 7.59
CA VAL A 183 4.33 6.61 9.04
C VAL A 183 5.74 6.56 9.64
N GLU A 184 6.65 5.82 9.01
CA GLU A 184 8.04 5.73 9.44
C GLU A 184 8.77 7.08 9.34
N PHE A 185 8.61 7.80 8.24
CA PHE A 185 9.21 9.12 8.14
C PHE A 185 8.61 10.10 9.16
N ALA A 186 7.32 10.03 9.45
CA ALA A 186 6.70 10.84 10.50
C ALA A 186 7.19 10.46 11.90
N SER A 187 7.40 9.16 12.19
CA SER A 187 7.95 8.70 13.47
C SER A 187 9.40 9.17 13.68
N LEU A 188 10.16 9.33 12.59
CA LEU A 188 11.49 9.93 12.56
C LEU A 188 11.48 11.48 12.66
N GLY A 189 10.32 12.10 12.83
CA GLY A 189 10.18 13.54 13.05
C GLY A 189 10.11 14.39 11.78
N SER A 190 9.90 13.79 10.60
CA SER A 190 9.71 14.59 9.39
C SER A 190 8.34 15.29 9.36
N SER A 191 8.32 16.54 8.93
CA SER A 191 7.06 17.31 8.77
C SER A 191 6.19 16.74 7.63
N PHE A 192 4.90 17.10 7.60
CA PHE A 192 3.98 16.65 6.54
C PHE A 192 4.47 17.01 5.13
N CYS A 193 4.99 18.23 4.97
CA CYS A 193 5.54 18.71 3.71
C CYS A 193 6.81 17.92 3.33
N LEU A 194 7.71 17.69 4.30
CA LEU A 194 8.94 16.94 4.07
C LEU A 194 8.66 15.48 3.70
N ASN A 195 7.70 14.83 4.37
CA ASN A 195 7.26 13.45 4.08
C ASN A 195 6.98 13.23 2.59
N SER A 196 6.18 14.11 1.98
CA SER A 196 5.84 13.98 0.56
C SER A 196 7.07 14.04 -0.36
N ARG A 197 8.05 14.89 -0.03
CA ARG A 197 9.31 15.04 -0.77
C ARG A 197 10.23 13.84 -0.56
N LEU A 198 10.32 13.32 0.66
CA LEU A 198 11.12 12.14 0.98
C LEU A 198 10.61 10.91 0.23
N VAL A 199 9.30 10.70 0.21
CA VAL A 199 8.69 9.59 -0.55
C VAL A 199 8.93 9.75 -2.06
N GLN A 200 8.79 10.97 -2.59
CA GLN A 200 9.04 11.23 -4.01
C GLN A 200 10.51 11.00 -4.37
N SER A 201 11.45 11.42 -3.52
CA SER A 201 12.89 11.12 -3.67
C SER A 201 13.15 9.61 -3.62
N MET A 202 12.52 8.89 -2.67
CA MET A 202 12.63 7.44 -2.57
C MET A 202 12.07 6.74 -3.81
N ARG A 203 10.97 7.23 -4.37
CA ARG A 203 10.42 6.74 -5.64
C ARG A 203 11.40 6.95 -6.80
N GLU A 204 12.01 8.13 -6.90
CA GLU A 204 12.98 8.44 -7.96
C GLU A 204 14.22 7.57 -7.86
N PHE A 205 14.72 7.35 -6.64
CA PHE A 205 15.88 6.51 -6.38
C PHE A 205 15.60 5.02 -6.64
N THR A 206 14.44 4.51 -6.18
CA THR A 206 14.11 3.09 -6.27
C THR A 206 13.41 2.69 -7.58
N GLY A 207 12.86 3.65 -8.32
CA GLY A 207 12.04 3.42 -9.51
C GLY A 207 10.69 2.75 -9.23
N MET A 208 10.30 2.56 -7.97
CA MET A 208 9.14 1.73 -7.62
C MET A 208 7.82 2.51 -7.68
N ALA A 209 6.87 1.99 -8.46
CA ALA A 209 5.55 2.59 -8.61
C ALA A 209 4.72 2.59 -7.32
N CYS A 210 5.00 1.71 -6.35
CA CYS A 210 4.30 1.69 -5.06
C CYS A 210 4.51 2.98 -4.25
N TYR A 211 5.57 3.74 -4.48
CA TYR A 211 5.80 5.04 -3.81
C TYR A 211 5.23 6.23 -4.59
N SER A 212 4.46 5.99 -5.65
CA SER A 212 3.88 7.05 -6.48
C SER A 212 2.63 7.70 -5.87
N GLY A 213 2.40 8.95 -6.29
CA GLY A 213 1.19 9.70 -5.93
C GLY A 213 1.12 10.05 -4.44
N CYS A 214 2.27 10.27 -3.80
CA CYS A 214 2.34 10.82 -2.45
C CYS A 214 2.29 12.35 -2.52
N ASN A 215 1.25 12.95 -1.95
CA ASN A 215 1.11 14.39 -1.83
C ASN A 215 0.78 14.76 -0.37
N SER A 216 0.89 16.02 0.00
CA SER A 216 0.67 16.48 1.38
C SER A 216 -0.70 16.10 1.94
N HIS A 217 -1.76 16.12 1.11
CA HIS A 217 -3.10 15.71 1.54
C HIS A 217 -3.19 14.21 1.87
N LYS A 218 -2.51 13.38 1.10
CA LYS A 218 -2.47 11.93 1.31
C LYS A 218 -1.63 11.58 2.54
N VAL A 219 -0.52 12.30 2.75
CA VAL A 219 0.29 12.22 3.97
C VAL A 219 -0.56 12.57 5.19
N SER A 220 -1.25 13.71 5.16
CA SER A 220 -2.17 14.12 6.24
C SER A 220 -3.24 13.05 6.50
N SER A 221 -3.88 12.54 5.44
CA SER A 221 -4.89 11.47 5.57
C SER A 221 -4.31 10.21 6.24
N PHE A 222 -3.10 9.78 5.88
CA PHE A 222 -2.45 8.61 6.48
C PHE A 222 -2.11 8.82 7.95
N LEU A 223 -1.65 10.01 8.31
CA LEU A 223 -1.31 10.32 9.70
C LEU A 223 -2.57 10.46 10.56
N CYS A 224 -3.68 10.97 10.01
CA CYS A 224 -4.98 10.91 10.67
C CYS A 224 -5.42 9.46 10.95
N VAL A 225 -5.22 8.54 9.99
CA VAL A 225 -5.51 7.11 10.20
C VAL A 225 -4.61 6.51 11.29
N MET A 226 -3.33 6.88 11.34
CA MET A 226 -2.44 6.45 12.41
C MET A 226 -2.89 6.94 13.79
N CYS A 227 -3.27 8.22 13.91
CA CYS A 227 -3.81 8.76 15.15
C CYS A 227 -5.07 7.99 15.58
N ALA A 228 -6.01 7.76 14.65
CA ALA A 228 -7.21 6.97 14.90
C ALA A 228 -6.88 5.54 15.38
N SER A 229 -5.88 4.91 14.76
CA SER A 229 -5.42 3.56 15.14
C SER A 229 -4.84 3.51 16.54
N ASN A 230 -4.04 4.51 16.93
CA ASN A 230 -3.49 4.56 18.27
C ASN A 230 -4.59 4.79 19.32
N LEU A 231 -5.56 5.66 19.02
CA LEU A 231 -6.72 5.90 19.88
C LEU A 231 -7.59 4.65 20.03
N GLN A 232 -7.84 3.91 18.95
CA GLN A 232 -8.56 2.65 19.00
C GLN A 232 -7.84 1.63 19.87
N MET A 233 -6.52 1.51 19.70
CA MET A 233 -5.70 0.61 20.52
C MET A 233 -5.79 0.96 22.02
N LEU A 234 -5.75 2.25 22.37
CA LEU A 234 -5.94 2.71 23.74
C LEU A 234 -7.36 2.40 24.26
N CYS A 235 -8.39 2.63 23.44
CA CYS A 235 -9.78 2.30 23.80
C CYS A 235 -9.93 0.79 24.08
N ASP A 236 -9.38 -0.06 23.22
CA ASP A 236 -9.40 -1.51 23.38
C ASP A 236 -8.67 -1.98 24.65
N ILE A 237 -7.61 -1.28 25.05
CA ILE A 237 -6.88 -1.57 26.30
C ILE A 237 -7.73 -1.15 27.49
N LEU A 238 -8.30 0.06 27.47
CA LEU A 238 -9.08 0.61 28.58
C LEU A 238 -10.40 -0.14 28.82
N THR A 239 -10.99 -0.71 27.78
CA THR A 239 -12.25 -1.47 27.85
C THR A 239 -12.07 -2.94 28.25
N LYS A 240 -10.83 -3.46 28.19
CA LYS A 240 -10.48 -4.82 28.63
C LYS A 240 -10.07 -4.90 30.11
N CYS A 241 -9.86 -3.76 30.77
CA CYS A 241 -9.65 -3.65 32.21
C CYS A 241 -10.99 -3.54 32.94
#